data_AF-A0A3B9KG50-F1
#
_entry.id   AF-A0A3B9KG50-F1
#
_cell.length_a   1.000
_cell.length_b   1.000
_cell.length_c   1.000
_cell.angle_alpha   90.00
_cell.angle_beta   90.00
_cell.angle_gamma   90.00
#
_symmetry.space_group_name_H-M   'P 1'
#
loop_
_entity.id
_entity.type
_entity.pdbx_description
1 polymer ?
#
loop_
_entity_poly.entity_id
_entity_poly.type
_entity_poly.pdbx_seq_one_letter_code
_entity_poly.pdbx_strand_id
1 'polypeptide(L)'
;MAVNKKSTGNNQNRDKQVLYIAPDEDLTTIRERLARVPSQGVALVIPPQTHLRSHVAWRLLQRSAQQLGKDVSIVSSDTHIRAIARSVQFKVASTLPAALT
;
A
#
# COMPACT_ATOMS: atom_id res chain seq x y z
N MET A 1 9.12 -29.53 -26.45
CA MET A 1 8.24 -28.41 -26.10
C MET A 1 8.61 -27.92 -24.72
N ALA A 2 9.37 -26.84 -24.60
CA ALA A 2 9.75 -26.27 -23.31
C ALA A 2 8.91 -24.99 -23.09
N VAL A 3 8.09 -24.99 -22.04
CA VAL A 3 7.27 -23.84 -21.64
C VAL A 3 8.20 -22.73 -21.14
N ASN A 4 8.23 -21.62 -21.89
CA ASN A 4 8.87 -20.37 -21.49
C ASN A 4 8.18 -19.82 -20.23
N LYS A 5 8.85 -19.92 -19.08
CA LYS A 5 8.47 -19.13 -17.89
C LYS A 5 8.81 -17.67 -18.17
N LYS A 6 7.78 -16.90 -18.46
CA LYS A 6 7.80 -15.46 -18.67
C LYS A 6 8.25 -14.76 -17.38
N SER A 7 9.53 -14.45 -17.27
CA SER A 7 10.05 -13.50 -16.28
C SER A 7 9.55 -12.09 -16.65
N THR A 8 8.45 -11.64 -16.07
CA THR A 8 7.89 -10.29 -16.32
C THR A 8 7.54 -9.57 -15.03
N GLY A 9 8.50 -9.44 -14.12
CA GLY A 9 8.25 -8.67 -12.90
C GLY A 9 9.52 -8.18 -12.23
N ASN A 10 10.29 -7.29 -12.86
CA ASN A 10 11.44 -6.68 -12.19
C ASN A 10 11.58 -5.16 -12.34
N ASN A 11 10.81 -4.49 -13.20
CA ASN A 11 10.95 -3.03 -13.39
C ASN A 11 9.88 -2.17 -12.69
N GLN A 12 8.69 -2.71 -12.36
CA GLN A 12 7.63 -1.90 -11.70
C GLN A 12 7.83 -1.66 -10.19
N ASN A 13 8.79 -2.35 -9.56
CA ASN A 13 9.04 -2.20 -8.12
C ASN A 13 10.16 -1.20 -7.81
N ARG A 14 11.01 -0.80 -8.77
CA ARG A 14 12.14 0.10 -8.47
C ARG A 14 11.74 1.55 -8.20
N ASP A 15 10.58 1.97 -8.71
CA ASP A 15 10.07 3.34 -8.55
C ASP A 15 9.06 3.49 -7.39
N LYS A 16 8.87 2.44 -6.58
CA LYS A 16 7.95 2.46 -5.44
C LYS A 16 8.65 2.95 -4.17
N GLN A 17 8.12 4.02 -3.56
CA GLN A 17 8.59 4.49 -2.27
C GLN A 17 7.86 3.75 -1.13
N VAL A 18 8.60 3.28 -0.13
CA VAL A 18 8.02 2.65 1.06
C VAL A 18 7.65 3.72 2.09
N LEU A 19 6.43 3.66 2.63
CA LEU A 19 5.94 4.55 3.67
C LEU A 19 5.45 3.71 4.86
N TYR A 20 6.18 3.77 5.98
CA TYR A 20 5.79 3.11 7.23
C TYR A 20 4.85 3.99 8.04
N ILE A 21 3.73 3.41 8.48
CA ILE A 21 2.73 4.07 9.31
C ILE A 21 2.92 3.67 10.77
N ALA A 22 3.00 4.66 11.66
CA ALA A 22 3.07 4.40 13.09
C ALA A 22 1.72 3.90 13.64
N PRO A 23 1.71 3.13 14.75
CA PRO A 23 0.48 2.58 15.31
C PRO A 23 -0.58 3.62 15.70
N ASP A 24 -0.14 4.81 16.10
CA ASP A 24 -0.93 5.95 16.58
C ASP A 24 -1.26 6.97 15.48
N GLU A 25 -0.74 6.80 14.26
CA GLU A 25 -1.07 7.68 13.14
C GLU A 25 -2.53 7.53 12.70
N ASP A 26 -3.20 8.66 12.51
CA ASP A 26 -4.57 8.72 12.04
C ASP A 26 -4.66 8.89 10.51
N LEU A 27 -5.88 8.79 9.98
CA LEU A 27 -6.14 8.92 8.55
C LEU A 27 -5.67 10.26 7.97
N THR A 28 -5.80 11.36 8.71
CA THR A 28 -5.42 12.70 8.26
C THR A 28 -3.90 12.76 8.08
N THR A 29 -3.13 12.33 9.08
CA THR A 29 -1.67 12.28 9.02
C THR A 29 -1.18 11.41 7.86
N ILE A 30 -1.78 10.22 7.69
CA ILE A 30 -1.42 9.30 6.61
C ILE A 30 -1.66 9.94 5.23
N ARG A 31 -2.79 10.64 5.04
CA ARG A 31 -3.11 11.32 3.78
C ARG A 31 -2.15 12.46 3.48
N GLU A 32 -1.79 13.26 4.48
CA GLU A 32 -0.81 14.34 4.31
C GLU A 32 0.56 13.81 3.94
N ARG A 33 1.02 12.74 4.60
CA ARG A 33 2.29 12.10 4.27
C ARG A 33 2.26 11.53 2.85
N LEU A 34 1.16 10.86 2.47
CA LEU A 34 0.99 10.32 1.11
C LEU A 34 1.05 11.44 0.04
N ALA A 35 0.48 12.61 0.32
CA ALA A 35 0.53 13.76 -0.59
C ALA A 35 1.94 14.33 -0.78
N ARG A 36 2.81 14.22 0.24
CA ARG A 36 4.20 14.70 0.19
C ARG A 36 5.16 13.72 -0.46
N VAL A 37 4.78 12.46 -0.67
CA VAL A 37 5.61 11.47 -1.36
C VAL A 37 5.76 11.90 -2.82
N PRO A 38 6.98 12.07 -3.37
CA PRO A 38 7.16 12.45 -4.78
C PRO A 38 6.79 11.31 -5.73
N SER A 39 7.13 10.06 -5.39
CA SER A 39 6.89 8.89 -6.24
C SER A 39 5.39 8.63 -6.45
N GLN A 40 5.02 8.20 -7.66
CA GLN A 40 3.64 7.77 -7.94
C GLN A 40 3.35 6.41 -7.29
N GLY A 41 4.30 5.48 -7.33
CA GLY A 41 4.19 4.20 -6.65
C GLY A 41 4.51 4.30 -5.16
N VAL A 42 3.62 3.81 -4.31
CA VAL A 42 3.82 3.81 -2.85
C VAL A 42 3.48 2.46 -2.24
N ALA A 43 4.37 1.91 -1.43
CA ALA A 43 4.11 0.75 -0.58
C ALA A 43 3.83 1.24 0.85
N LEU A 44 2.57 1.22 1.26
CA LEU A 44 2.13 1.68 2.57
C LEU A 44 2.15 0.51 3.56
N VAL A 45 3.09 0.53 4.49
CA VAL A 45 3.25 -0.53 5.49
C VAL A 45 2.40 -0.19 6.71
N ILE A 46 1.38 -1.01 6.95
CA ILE A 46 0.41 -0.83 8.03
C ILE A 46 0.64 -1.91 9.10
N PRO A 47 1.00 -1.52 10.34
CA PRO A 47 1.13 -2.47 11.45
C PRO A 47 -0.23 -3.01 11.90
N PRO A 48 -0.28 -4.16 12.61
CA PRO A 48 -1.53 -4.72 13.15
C PRO A 48 -2.26 -3.75 14.08
N GLN A 49 -1.51 -2.96 14.86
CA GLN A 49 -2.04 -1.87 15.66
C GLN A 49 -2.16 -0.63 14.78
N THR A 50 -3.38 -0.22 14.43
CA THR A 50 -3.61 1.01 13.65
C THR A 50 -4.94 1.66 14.03
N HIS A 51 -5.06 2.98 13.81
CA HIS A 51 -6.31 3.72 13.87
C HIS A 51 -7.15 3.59 12.58
N LEU A 52 -6.61 3.04 11.49
CA LEU A 52 -7.33 2.69 10.26
C LEU A 52 -8.23 1.44 10.44
N ARG A 53 -9.25 1.53 11.30
CA ARG A 53 -10.09 0.36 11.66
C ARG A 53 -11.42 0.26 10.94
N SER A 54 -11.90 1.34 10.33
CA SER A 54 -13.23 1.36 9.70
C SER A 54 -13.15 1.27 8.18
N HIS A 55 -14.09 0.56 7.56
CA HIS A 55 -14.22 0.47 6.09
C HIS A 55 -14.38 1.86 5.43
N VAL A 56 -14.94 2.84 6.14
CA VAL A 56 -15.04 4.23 5.68
C VAL A 56 -13.66 4.88 5.61
N ALA A 57 -12.83 4.72 6.64
CA ALA A 57 -11.48 5.28 6.65
C ALA A 57 -10.62 4.73 5.50
N TRP A 58 -10.70 3.42 5.25
CA TRP A 58 -10.03 2.78 4.11
C TRP A 58 -10.51 3.31 2.75
N ARG A 59 -11.82 3.53 2.57
CA ARG A 59 -12.36 4.14 1.34
C ARG A 59 -11.89 5.58 1.15
N LEU A 60 -11.84 6.37 2.22
CA LEU A 60 -11.34 7.75 2.17
C LEU A 60 -9.86 7.80 1.80
N LEU A 61 -9.06 6.90 2.35
CA LEU A 61 -7.65 6.75 1.99
C LEU A 61 -7.50 6.39 0.51
N GLN A 62 -8.28 5.41 0.03
CA GLN A 62 -8.23 4.98 -1.37
C GLN A 62 -8.61 6.11 -2.34
N ARG A 63 -9.69 6.83 -2.06
CA ARG A 63 -10.08 7.99 -2.87
C ARG A 63 -9.02 9.07 -2.88
N SER A 64 -8.38 9.33 -1.74
CA SER A 64 -7.31 10.31 -1.64
C SER A 64 -6.09 9.88 -2.47
N ALA A 65 -5.71 8.60 -2.42
CA ALA A 65 -4.63 8.07 -3.26
C ALA A 65 -4.94 8.23 -4.76
N GLN A 66 -6.18 7.95 -5.18
CA GLN A 66 -6.62 8.13 -6.56
C GLN A 66 -6.58 9.60 -7.00
N GLN A 67 -7.09 10.51 -6.15
CA GLN A 67 -7.07 11.95 -6.42
C GLN A 67 -5.64 12.50 -6.56
N LEU A 68 -4.69 11.93 -5.83
CA LEU A 68 -3.26 12.27 -5.89
C LEU A 68 -2.51 11.56 -7.03
N GLY A 69 -3.18 10.71 -7.82
CA GLY A 69 -2.55 9.91 -8.88
C GLY A 69 -1.53 8.89 -8.36
N LYS A 70 -1.70 8.39 -7.13
CA LYS A 70 -0.79 7.42 -6.49
C LYS A 70 -1.23 5.99 -6.75
N ASP A 71 -0.29 5.13 -7.15
CA ASP A 71 -0.45 3.66 -7.16
C ASP A 71 -0.01 3.09 -5.81
N VAL A 72 -0.97 3.00 -4.89
CA VAL A 72 -0.73 2.54 -3.51
C VAL A 72 -0.96 1.04 -3.37
N SER A 73 0.03 0.34 -2.81
CA SER A 73 -0.09 -1.04 -2.34
C SER A 73 0.01 -1.08 -0.81
N ILE A 74 -0.92 -1.77 -0.17
CA ILE A 74 -0.93 -1.98 1.29
C ILE A 74 -0.11 -3.22 1.63
N VAL A 75 0.83 -3.06 2.56
CA VAL A 75 1.65 -4.14 3.09
C VAL A 75 1.35 -4.29 4.57
N SER A 76 0.91 -5.45 5.00
CA SER A 76 0.66 -5.72 6.42
C SER A 76 0.79 -7.20 6.71
N SER A 77 1.34 -7.56 7.86
CA SER A 77 1.34 -8.94 8.36
C SER A 77 -0.08 -9.39 8.78
N ASP A 78 -0.97 -8.46 9.11
CA ASP A 78 -2.33 -8.74 9.57
C ASP A 78 -3.28 -9.10 8.41
N THR A 79 -3.92 -10.27 8.49
CA THR A 79 -4.86 -10.78 7.47
C THR A 79 -6.14 -9.95 7.35
N HIS A 80 -6.64 -9.41 8.46
CA HIS A 80 -7.88 -8.62 8.49
C HIS A 80 -7.66 -7.26 7.84
N ILE A 81 -6.54 -6.61 8.12
CA ILE A 81 -6.13 -5.36 7.45
C ILE A 81 -6.05 -5.58 5.93
N ARG A 82 -5.38 -6.65 5.49
CA ARG A 82 -5.31 -6.98 4.05
C ARG A 82 -6.69 -7.27 3.45
N ALA A 83 -7.60 -7.89 4.19
CA ALA A 83 -8.95 -8.17 3.70
C ALA A 83 -9.75 -6.87 3.48
N ILE A 84 -9.73 -5.94 4.44
CA ILE A 84 -10.42 -4.64 4.30
C ILE A 84 -9.78 -3.79 3.20
N ALA A 85 -8.45 -3.73 3.15
CA ALA A 85 -7.75 -2.99 2.09
C ALA A 85 -8.13 -3.51 0.69
N ARG A 86 -8.20 -4.84 0.53
CA ARG A 86 -8.64 -5.47 -0.73
C ARG A 86 -10.10 -5.17 -1.05
N SER A 87 -11.00 -5.12 -0.06
CA SER A 87 -12.42 -4.82 -0.29
C SER A 87 -12.64 -3.39 -0.80
N VAL A 88 -11.72 -2.47 -0.50
CA VAL A 88 -11.71 -1.10 -1.05
C VAL A 88 -10.80 -0.93 -2.26
N GLN A 89 -10.39 -2.04 -2.90
CA GLN A 89 -9.63 -2.08 -4.16
C GLN A 89 -8.14 -1.68 -4.06
N PHE A 90 -7.53 -1.71 -2.88
CA PHE A 90 -6.07 -1.66 -2.81
C PHE A 90 -5.43 -2.97 -3.29
N LYS A 91 -4.25 -2.85 -3.90
CA LYS A 91 -3.31 -3.97 -4.03
C LYS A 91 -2.77 -4.30 -2.64
N VAL A 92 -2.67 -5.58 -2.29
CA VAL A 92 -2.26 -6.01 -0.93
C VAL A 92 -1.14 -7.05 -0.98
N ALA A 93 -0.21 -6.99 -0.03
CA ALA A 93 0.85 -7.98 0.18
C ALA A 93 1.09 -8.23 1.67
N SER A 94 1.58 -9.42 2.04
CA SER A 94 1.93 -9.77 3.42
C SER A 94 3.31 -9.26 3.85
N THR A 95 4.20 -9.05 2.88
CA THR A 95 5.58 -8.61 3.09
C THR A 95 5.99 -7.67 1.97
N LEU A 96 7.00 -6.83 2.22
CA LEU A 96 7.61 -6.05 1.15
C LEU A 96 8.32 -7.00 0.17
N PRO A 97 8.26 -6.73 -1.15
CA PRO A 97 9.13 -7.40 -2.10
C PRO A 97 10.59 -7.14 -1.77
N ALA A 98 11.46 -8.12 -1.96
CA ALA A 98 12.91 -7.97 -1.75
C ALA A 98 13.54 -6.82 -2.54
N ALA A 99 12.91 -6.38 -3.64
CA ALA A 99 13.35 -5.23 -4.44
C ALA A 99 13.06 -3.86 -3.80
N LEU A 100 12.34 -3.81 -2.67
CA LEU A 100 11.94 -2.61 -1.93
C LEU A 100 12.51 -2.58 -0.50
N THR A 101 13.38 -3.54 -0.17
CA THR A 101 14.05 -3.66 1.13
C THR A 101 15.44 -3.06 1.02
#